data_AF-A0A2N1VAC8-F1
#
_entry.id   AF-A0A2N1VAC8-F1
#
_cell.length_a   1.000
_cell.length_b   1.000
_cell.length_c   1.000
_cell.angle_alpha   90.00
_cell.angle_beta   90.00
_cell.angle_gamma   90.00
#
_symmetry.space_group_name_H-M   'P 1'
#
loop_
_entity.id
_entity.type
_entity.pdbx_description
1 polymer ?
#
loop_
_entity_poly.entity_id
_entity_poly.type
_entity_poly.pdbx_seq_one_letter_code
_entity_poly.pdbx_strand_id
1 'polypeptide(L)'
;SYAPLDFGAARFCELRVWAMFDQVSDDMKQYWDYATGMASGPRMPLWIEPSKKLTPRDLMEFKANHLQGTELDMSKDVGAGPLGLPYRWRPMTWKYDGKDYFHERTTATQQTAFSWVAQMRNWLPNPIGGIFWYGLDDANLSVHAPFYAGITHVPYSHSEENGDILTYSETSAFWTFQRVSHFAYLFYDRAIVDIKMKQNELRDRYEAMIPAIDAAAKVLYENNPKMAADFLTEFSNNTASQLVNDWRDLGNFLLVKYLDGNVKQEKDGEFLRNPWGFPLNPKHPNYPDDWKKVIIEGTGDKFLVPNQ
;
A
#
# COMPACT_ATOMS: atom_id res chain seq x y z
N SER A 1 35.05 5.23 -6.84
CA SER A 1 34.08 4.14 -6.63
C SER A 1 33.07 4.16 -7.77
N TYR A 2 32.39 3.05 -8.06
CA TYR A 2 31.44 2.93 -9.19
C TYR A 2 30.11 3.69 -8.97
N ALA A 3 29.79 4.06 -7.72
CA ALA A 3 28.69 4.96 -7.37
C ALA A 3 29.05 5.66 -6.04
N PRO A 4 29.68 6.86 -6.07
CA PRO A 4 29.93 7.61 -4.84
C PRO A 4 28.59 8.01 -4.20
N LEU A 5 28.56 8.05 -2.87
CA LEU A 5 27.40 8.53 -2.13
C LEU A 5 27.29 10.05 -2.31
N ASP A 6 26.34 10.49 -3.12
CA ASP A 6 25.92 11.88 -3.20
C ASP A 6 24.60 12.08 -2.41
N PHE A 7 24.12 13.33 -2.38
CA PHE A 7 22.86 13.66 -1.71
C PHE A 7 21.68 12.80 -2.23
N GLY A 8 21.58 12.60 -3.54
CA GLY A 8 20.48 11.83 -4.13
C GLY A 8 20.56 10.34 -3.78
N ALA A 9 21.75 9.75 -3.80
CA ALA A 9 21.99 8.38 -3.40
C ALA A 9 21.64 8.17 -1.92
N ALA A 10 22.03 9.09 -1.03
CA ALA A 10 21.61 9.05 0.37
C ALA A 10 20.08 9.23 0.51
N ARG A 11 19.59 10.41 0.11
CA ARG A 11 18.21 10.85 0.37
C ARG A 11 17.16 10.01 -0.35
N PHE A 12 17.40 9.61 -1.59
CA PHE A 12 16.42 8.85 -2.38
C PHE A 12 16.61 7.33 -2.33
N CYS A 13 17.75 6.82 -1.84
CA CYS A 13 17.98 5.36 -1.76
C CYS A 13 18.25 4.89 -0.34
N GLU A 14 19.30 5.38 0.31
CA GLU A 14 19.65 4.94 1.66
C GLU A 14 18.53 5.23 2.67
N LEU A 15 17.79 6.34 2.54
CA LEU A 15 16.64 6.65 3.42
C LEU A 15 15.54 5.58 3.40
N ARG A 16 15.30 4.93 2.27
CA ARG A 16 14.30 3.84 2.16
C ARG A 16 14.78 2.55 2.84
N VAL A 17 16.09 2.30 2.80
CA VAL A 17 16.71 1.19 3.53
C VAL A 17 16.67 1.48 5.03
N TRP A 18 17.01 2.72 5.43
CA TRP A 18 16.89 3.19 6.80
C TRP A 18 15.47 3.00 7.34
N ALA A 19 14.45 3.41 6.59
CA ALA A 19 13.05 3.29 7.01
C ALA A 19 12.57 1.83 7.17
N MET A 20 13.17 0.89 6.43
CA MET A 20 12.93 -0.54 6.64
C MET A 20 13.63 -1.02 7.92
N PHE A 21 14.89 -0.64 8.12
CA PHE A 21 15.65 -1.05 9.30
C PHE A 21 15.06 -0.48 10.60
N ASP A 22 14.58 0.76 10.59
CA ASP A 22 14.00 1.45 11.75
C ASP A 22 12.73 0.75 12.28
N GLN A 23 12.01 0.04 11.41
CA GLN A 23 10.84 -0.75 11.81
C GLN A 23 11.20 -2.06 12.55
N VAL A 24 12.47 -2.46 12.54
CA VAL A 24 12.92 -3.74 13.11
C VAL A 24 14.15 -3.61 14.01
N SER A 25 14.62 -2.40 14.27
CA SER A 25 15.76 -2.13 15.15
C SER A 25 15.66 -0.74 15.75
N ASP A 26 15.91 -0.65 17.06
CA ASP A 26 15.88 0.61 17.82
C ASP A 26 17.16 1.46 17.63
N ASP A 27 18.20 0.88 17.01
CA ASP A 27 19.52 1.51 16.87
C ASP A 27 19.63 2.41 15.62
N MET A 28 18.56 2.57 14.85
CA MET A 28 18.63 3.21 13.54
C MET A 28 18.74 4.73 13.57
N LYS A 29 18.36 5.38 14.68
CA LYS A 29 18.45 6.84 14.85
C LYS A 29 19.85 7.41 14.61
N GLN A 30 20.90 6.64 14.94
CA GLN A 30 22.29 7.08 14.76
C GLN A 30 22.70 7.26 13.28
N TYR A 31 21.95 6.66 12.36
CA TYR A 31 22.21 6.70 10.91
C TYR A 31 21.33 7.71 10.17
N TRP A 32 20.53 8.51 10.89
CA TRP A 32 19.60 9.48 10.29
C TRP A 32 20.33 10.48 9.39
N ASP A 33 21.38 11.13 9.88
CA ASP A 33 22.16 12.12 9.11
C ASP A 33 22.78 11.51 7.84
N TYR A 34 23.26 10.27 7.92
CA TYR A 34 23.78 9.52 6.77
C TYR A 34 22.67 9.27 5.74
N ALA A 35 21.53 8.74 6.18
CA ALA A 35 20.40 8.39 5.32
C ALA A 35 19.74 9.63 4.69
N THR A 36 19.78 10.76 5.39
CA THR A 36 19.19 12.04 4.93
C THR A 36 20.13 12.87 4.06
N GLY A 37 21.37 12.42 3.83
CA GLY A 37 22.31 13.09 2.95
C GLY A 37 23.00 14.32 3.54
N MET A 38 22.97 14.48 4.87
CA MET A 38 23.63 15.60 5.58
C MET A 38 25.16 15.42 5.71
N ALA A 39 25.69 14.27 5.26
CA ALA A 39 27.12 13.92 5.26
C ALA A 39 27.82 13.92 6.64
N SER A 40 27.05 14.07 7.72
CA SER A 40 27.47 13.80 9.09
C SER A 40 27.03 12.39 9.50
N GLY A 41 27.75 11.77 10.44
CA GLY A 41 27.35 10.50 11.05
C GLY A 41 28.00 9.23 10.48
N PRO A 42 27.85 8.09 11.19
CA PRO A 42 28.40 6.82 10.78
C PRO A 42 27.69 6.30 9.52
N ARG A 43 28.43 5.58 8.67
CA ARG A 43 27.86 4.90 7.51
C ARG A 43 26.88 3.82 7.98
N MET A 44 25.66 3.81 7.41
CA MET A 44 24.68 2.76 7.68
C MET A 44 25.22 1.39 7.23
N PRO A 45 25.05 0.33 8.04
CA PRO A 45 25.50 -1.01 7.68
C PRO A 45 24.69 -1.59 6.52
N LEU A 46 25.28 -2.54 5.79
CA LEU A 46 24.60 -3.22 4.68
C LEU A 46 23.47 -4.16 5.15
N TRP A 47 23.57 -4.68 6.37
CA TRP A 47 22.57 -5.53 7.02
C TRP A 47 22.57 -5.27 8.53
N ILE A 48 21.46 -5.60 9.18
CA ILE A 48 21.27 -5.52 10.63
C ILE A 48 20.69 -6.83 11.16
N GLU A 49 20.82 -7.05 12.47
CA GLU A 49 20.05 -8.07 13.18
C GLU A 49 18.72 -7.46 13.66
N PRO A 50 17.56 -7.98 13.20
CA PRO A 50 16.26 -7.53 13.70
C PRO A 50 16.05 -7.84 15.18
N SER A 51 15.35 -6.96 15.90
CA SER A 51 14.98 -7.16 17.31
C SER A 51 13.95 -8.28 17.53
N LYS A 52 13.31 -8.75 16.46
CA LYS A 52 12.34 -9.86 16.46
C LYS A 52 12.45 -10.70 15.18
N LYS A 53 11.93 -11.94 15.24
CA LYS A 53 11.72 -12.74 14.02
C LYS A 53 10.72 -12.03 13.10
N LEU A 54 11.00 -12.02 11.81
CA LEU A 54 10.15 -11.39 10.81
C LEU A 54 9.17 -12.39 10.20
N THR A 55 7.97 -11.89 9.95
CA THR A 55 6.91 -12.58 9.22
C THR A 55 6.80 -12.05 7.78
N PRO A 56 6.13 -12.76 6.87
CA PRO A 56 5.81 -12.20 5.56
C PRO A 56 5.06 -10.87 5.66
N ARG A 57 4.16 -10.73 6.65
CA ARG A 57 3.40 -9.49 6.90
C ARG A 57 4.32 -8.30 7.20
N ASP A 58 5.32 -8.48 8.08
CA ASP A 58 6.29 -7.41 8.38
C ASP A 58 6.96 -6.91 7.07
N LEU A 59 7.39 -7.84 6.21
CA LEU A 59 8.04 -7.48 4.93
C LEU A 59 7.09 -6.79 3.93
N MET A 60 5.80 -7.12 3.94
CA MET A 60 4.79 -6.43 3.13
C MET A 60 4.53 -5.01 3.64
N GLU A 61 4.47 -4.83 4.97
CA GLU A 61 4.26 -3.53 5.60
C GLU A 61 5.43 -2.58 5.35
N PHE A 62 6.67 -3.06 5.27
CA PHE A 62 7.82 -2.23 4.91
C PHE A 62 7.68 -1.60 3.53
N LYS A 63 7.05 -2.31 2.58
CA LYS A 63 6.81 -1.81 1.23
C LYS A 63 5.77 -0.68 1.20
N ALA A 64 4.90 -0.61 2.21
CA ALA A 64 3.89 0.43 2.38
C ALA A 64 4.44 1.70 3.07
N ASN A 65 5.71 1.73 3.45
CA ASN A 65 6.30 2.86 4.16
C ASN A 65 6.43 4.09 3.25
N HIS A 66 5.93 5.22 3.75
CA HIS A 66 6.03 6.54 3.14
C HIS A 66 6.65 7.56 4.11
N LEU A 67 7.58 7.10 4.95
CA LEU A 67 8.27 7.87 6.00
C LEU A 67 7.35 8.42 7.09
N GLN A 68 6.18 7.81 7.28
CA GLN A 68 5.26 8.16 8.34
C GLN A 68 5.93 8.08 9.72
N GLY A 69 5.63 9.05 10.58
CA GLY A 69 6.23 9.14 11.92
C GLY A 69 7.60 9.82 11.97
N THR A 70 8.12 10.29 10.82
CA THR A 70 9.32 11.12 10.75
C THR A 70 8.99 12.56 10.37
N GLU A 71 9.96 13.47 10.49
CA GLU A 71 9.83 14.85 9.98
C GLU A 71 9.71 14.94 8.45
N LEU A 72 9.91 13.83 7.74
CA LEU A 72 9.89 13.72 6.28
C LEU A 72 8.57 13.17 5.74
N ASP A 73 7.59 12.97 6.61
CA ASP A 73 6.27 12.48 6.24
C ASP A 73 5.53 13.48 5.34
N MET A 74 5.52 13.19 4.03
CA MET A 74 4.85 14.02 3.03
C MET A 74 3.32 14.07 3.19
N SER A 75 2.70 13.32 4.10
CA SER A 75 1.28 13.52 4.45
C SER A 75 1.04 14.75 5.33
N LYS A 76 2.10 15.37 5.86
CA LYS A 76 2.04 16.45 6.86
C LYS A 76 2.39 17.83 6.32
N ASP A 77 2.90 17.92 5.09
CA ASP A 77 3.23 19.21 4.46
C ASP A 77 2.10 19.73 3.55
N VAL A 78 2.22 20.99 3.13
CA VAL A 78 1.21 21.68 2.30
C VAL A 78 0.93 20.98 0.95
N GLY A 79 1.91 20.28 0.39
CA GLY A 79 1.78 19.53 -0.85
C GLY A 79 0.87 18.30 -0.72
N ALA A 80 0.57 17.86 0.50
CA ALA A 80 -0.40 16.79 0.77
C ALA A 80 -1.85 17.24 0.52
N GLY A 81 -2.06 18.56 0.41
CA GLY A 81 -3.38 19.17 0.36
C GLY A 81 -4.18 18.96 1.65
N PRO A 82 -5.49 19.27 1.63
CA PRO A 82 -6.33 19.13 2.82
C PRO A 82 -6.58 17.68 3.24
N LEU A 83 -6.20 16.72 2.40
CA LEU A 83 -6.54 15.30 2.54
C LEU A 83 -5.32 14.43 2.86
N GLY A 84 -4.16 15.04 3.13
CA GLY A 84 -2.99 14.34 3.66
C GLY A 84 -2.39 13.31 2.71
N LEU A 85 -2.45 13.52 1.39
CA LEU A 85 -1.92 12.59 0.40
C LEU A 85 -0.38 12.51 0.49
N PRO A 86 0.22 11.33 0.79
CA PRO A 86 1.66 11.20 0.97
C PRO A 86 2.43 11.04 -0.35
N TYR A 87 1.82 11.40 -1.49
CA TYR A 87 2.40 11.24 -2.81
C TYR A 87 2.61 12.59 -3.50
N ARG A 88 3.68 12.67 -4.28
CA ARG A 88 3.98 13.80 -5.17
C ARG A 88 4.08 13.27 -6.59
N TRP A 89 3.29 13.84 -7.49
CA TRP A 89 3.32 13.48 -8.90
C TRP A 89 4.66 13.90 -9.49
N ARG A 90 5.27 13.03 -10.30
CA ARG A 90 6.59 13.26 -10.90
C ARG A 90 6.57 14.54 -11.74
N PRO A 91 7.71 15.28 -11.83
CA PRO A 91 9.05 14.95 -11.35
C PRO A 91 9.25 15.12 -9.83
N MET A 92 10.25 14.45 -9.25
CA MET A 92 10.58 14.58 -7.82
C MET A 92 11.41 15.83 -7.49
N THR A 93 11.99 16.48 -8.50
CA THR A 93 12.86 17.64 -8.32
C THR A 93 12.36 18.78 -9.19
N TRP A 94 12.53 20.01 -8.73
CA TRP A 94 12.16 21.22 -9.48
C TRP A 94 13.12 22.36 -9.19
N LYS A 95 13.05 23.40 -10.03
CA LYS A 95 13.78 24.65 -9.85
C LYS A 95 12.84 25.80 -9.54
N TYR A 96 13.22 26.65 -8.60
CA TYR A 96 12.51 27.90 -8.30
C TYR A 96 13.52 28.96 -7.86
N ASP A 97 13.45 30.15 -8.45
CA ASP A 97 14.40 31.25 -8.21
C ASP A 97 15.89 30.82 -8.24
N GLY A 98 16.24 30.01 -9.24
CA GLY A 98 17.61 29.54 -9.47
C GLY A 98 18.12 28.47 -8.49
N LYS A 99 17.28 28.00 -7.56
CA LYS A 99 17.62 26.94 -6.60
C LYS A 99 16.92 25.63 -6.94
N ASP A 100 17.58 24.52 -6.63
CA ASP A 100 17.03 23.17 -6.75
C ASP A 100 16.28 22.77 -5.48
N TYR A 101 15.15 22.11 -5.68
CA TYR A 101 14.28 21.58 -4.62
C TYR A 101 13.86 20.15 -4.96
N PHE A 102 13.37 19.42 -3.96
CA PHE A 102 12.97 18.04 -4.12
C PHE A 102 11.80 17.64 -3.20
N HIS A 103 11.15 16.54 -3.58
CA HIS A 103 10.22 15.78 -2.76
C HIS A 103 10.86 14.46 -2.34
N GLU A 104 10.43 13.91 -1.21
CA GLU A 104 10.95 12.64 -0.73
C GLU A 104 10.65 11.50 -1.69
N ARG A 105 11.59 10.56 -1.77
CA ARG A 105 11.36 9.28 -2.45
C ARG A 105 11.07 8.22 -1.40
N THR A 106 9.79 7.91 -1.24
CA THR A 106 9.28 6.89 -0.33
C THR A 106 9.41 5.47 -0.90
N THR A 107 9.25 4.46 -0.05
CA THR A 107 9.20 3.05 -0.49
C THR A 107 7.88 2.75 -1.18
N ALA A 108 6.77 3.17 -0.57
CA ALA A 108 5.47 3.21 -1.23
C ALA A 108 5.49 4.21 -2.37
N THR A 109 4.94 3.83 -3.51
CA THR A 109 4.86 4.71 -4.68
C THR A 109 3.79 4.24 -5.65
N GLN A 110 3.07 5.21 -6.20
CA GLN A 110 2.10 5.10 -7.28
C GLN A 110 2.64 4.49 -8.58
N GLN A 111 3.97 4.30 -8.69
CA GLN A 111 4.63 3.73 -9.86
C GLN A 111 4.86 2.22 -9.74
N THR A 112 4.51 1.63 -8.59
CA THR A 112 4.65 0.20 -8.37
C THR A 112 3.66 -0.54 -9.25
N ALA A 113 4.12 -1.26 -10.28
CA ALA A 113 3.23 -2.12 -11.04
C ALA A 113 2.77 -3.33 -10.21
N PHE A 114 3.71 -3.90 -9.46
CA PHE A 114 3.49 -5.01 -8.54
C PHE A 114 4.61 -5.05 -7.49
N SER A 115 4.35 -5.74 -6.38
CA SER A 115 5.34 -6.04 -5.37
C SER A 115 5.10 -7.42 -4.77
N TRP A 116 6.15 -8.06 -4.27
CA TRP A 116 6.03 -9.42 -3.76
C TRP A 116 6.99 -9.71 -2.60
N VAL A 117 6.66 -10.76 -1.85
CA VAL A 117 7.50 -11.42 -0.85
C VAL A 117 7.55 -12.91 -1.18
N ALA A 118 8.74 -13.45 -1.40
CA ALA A 118 8.94 -14.87 -1.62
C ALA A 118 9.27 -15.56 -0.30
N GLN A 119 8.41 -16.49 0.13
CA GLN A 119 8.59 -17.29 1.33
C GLN A 119 8.99 -18.71 0.92
N MET A 120 10.17 -19.15 1.35
CA MET A 120 10.71 -20.48 1.07
C MET A 120 10.79 -21.29 2.37
N ARG A 121 10.01 -22.36 2.48
CA ARG A 121 9.84 -23.15 3.70
C ARG A 121 10.46 -24.53 3.51
N ASN A 122 11.67 -24.73 4.04
CA ASN A 122 12.48 -25.93 3.82
C ASN A 122 11.93 -27.21 4.48
N TRP A 123 10.96 -27.08 5.41
CA TRP A 123 10.32 -28.21 6.09
C TRP A 123 9.13 -28.80 5.31
N LEU A 124 8.86 -28.32 4.09
CA LEU A 124 7.79 -28.78 3.21
C LEU A 124 8.36 -29.20 1.84
N PRO A 125 7.70 -30.11 1.10
CA PRO A 125 8.06 -30.42 -0.28
C PRO A 125 8.12 -29.16 -1.15
N ASN A 126 9.06 -29.08 -2.11
CA ASN A 126 9.31 -27.88 -2.91
C ASN A 126 8.04 -27.23 -3.53
N PRO A 127 7.08 -27.98 -4.11
CA PRO A 127 5.86 -27.37 -4.67
C PRO A 127 4.94 -26.71 -3.62
N ILE A 128 5.04 -27.13 -2.36
CA ILE A 128 4.23 -26.63 -1.24
C ILE A 128 5.00 -25.56 -0.46
N GLY A 129 6.30 -25.77 -0.21
CA GLY A 129 7.11 -24.92 0.65
C GLY A 129 7.31 -23.49 0.14
N GLY A 130 7.21 -23.26 -1.16
CA GLY A 130 7.27 -21.93 -1.77
C GLY A 130 5.91 -21.24 -1.81
N ILE A 131 5.81 -20.06 -1.20
CA ILE A 131 4.67 -19.13 -1.37
C ILE A 131 5.21 -17.81 -1.91
N PHE A 132 4.63 -17.37 -3.02
CA PHE A 132 4.82 -16.07 -3.62
C PHE A 132 3.66 -15.16 -3.21
N TRP A 133 3.91 -14.32 -2.21
CA TRP A 133 2.95 -13.34 -1.77
C TRP A 133 2.94 -12.16 -2.73
N TYR A 134 1.93 -12.07 -3.58
CA TYR A 134 1.91 -11.16 -4.72
C TYR A 134 0.84 -10.08 -4.56
N GLY A 135 1.24 -8.81 -4.68
CA GLY A 135 0.37 -7.64 -4.65
C GLY A 135 0.56 -6.78 -5.88
N LEU A 136 -0.52 -6.17 -6.35
CA LEU A 136 -0.56 -5.30 -7.53
C LEU A 136 -0.71 -3.84 -7.13
N ASP A 137 -0.16 -2.91 -7.92
CA ASP A 137 -0.18 -1.47 -7.61
C ASP A 137 0.64 -1.12 -6.34
N ASP A 138 0.50 0.10 -5.84
CA ASP A 138 1.14 0.63 -4.65
C ASP A 138 0.90 -0.25 -3.42
N ALA A 139 1.99 -0.75 -2.82
CA ALA A 139 1.95 -1.61 -1.64
C ALA A 139 1.25 -0.97 -0.42
N ASN A 140 1.17 0.35 -0.33
CA ASN A 140 0.40 1.02 0.72
C ASN A 140 -1.13 0.86 0.52
N LEU A 141 -1.56 0.80 -0.74
CA LEU A 141 -2.96 0.72 -1.16
C LEU A 141 -3.32 -0.66 -1.72
N SER A 142 -2.50 -1.67 -1.47
CA SER A 142 -2.66 -3.03 -2.01
C SER A 142 -2.61 -4.11 -0.93
N VAL A 143 -2.91 -5.34 -1.32
CA VAL A 143 -2.84 -6.54 -0.47
C VAL A 143 -2.15 -7.66 -1.23
N HIS A 144 -1.28 -8.38 -0.55
CA HIS A 144 -0.56 -9.51 -1.14
C HIS A 144 -1.35 -10.81 -0.95
N ALA A 145 -1.71 -11.48 -2.04
CA ALA A 145 -2.33 -12.80 -2.00
C ALA A 145 -1.26 -13.91 -2.03
N PRO A 146 -1.46 -15.04 -1.32
CA PRO A 146 -0.53 -16.16 -1.31
C PRO A 146 -0.72 -17.06 -2.54
N PHE A 147 0.21 -17.01 -3.50
CA PHE A 147 0.25 -17.97 -4.60
C PHE A 147 1.33 -19.01 -4.36
N TYR A 148 0.96 -20.29 -4.38
CA TYR A 148 1.94 -21.36 -4.20
C TYR A 148 2.85 -21.49 -5.42
N ALA A 149 4.12 -21.80 -5.21
CA ALA A 149 5.08 -21.98 -6.30
C ALA A 149 4.80 -23.26 -7.12
N GLY A 150 4.07 -24.22 -6.56
CA GLY A 150 3.73 -25.50 -7.19
C GLY A 150 2.51 -25.49 -8.12
N ILE A 151 1.95 -24.32 -8.44
CA ILE A 151 0.81 -24.20 -9.36
C ILE A 151 1.22 -24.53 -10.81
N THR A 152 0.26 -24.96 -11.63
CA THR A 152 0.49 -25.32 -13.03
C THR A 152 0.20 -24.18 -14.01
N HIS A 153 -0.58 -23.19 -13.59
CA HIS A 153 -0.83 -21.96 -14.34
C HIS A 153 -1.16 -20.80 -13.40
N VAL A 154 -0.96 -19.58 -13.89
CA VAL A 154 -1.31 -18.36 -13.17
C VAL A 154 -2.83 -18.14 -13.18
N PRO A 155 -3.39 -17.46 -12.16
CA PRO A 155 -4.78 -17.02 -12.21
C PRO A 155 -5.04 -16.03 -13.34
N TYR A 156 -6.09 -16.24 -14.13
CA TYR A 156 -6.40 -15.39 -15.28
C TYR A 156 -6.59 -13.91 -14.90
N SER A 157 -7.15 -13.61 -13.72
CA SER A 157 -7.27 -12.23 -13.22
C SER A 157 -5.93 -11.53 -13.00
N HIS A 158 -4.84 -12.27 -12.81
CA HIS A 158 -3.48 -11.77 -12.61
C HIS A 158 -2.57 -12.07 -13.82
N SER A 159 -3.14 -12.58 -14.92
CA SER A 159 -2.40 -12.90 -16.15
C SER A 159 -2.10 -11.64 -16.95
N GLU A 160 -0.95 -11.62 -17.62
CA GLU A 160 -0.59 -10.61 -18.62
C GLU A 160 -1.52 -10.60 -19.84
N GLU A 161 -2.29 -11.66 -20.04
CA GLU A 161 -3.30 -11.76 -21.10
C GLU A 161 -4.61 -11.00 -20.74
N ASN A 162 -4.74 -10.50 -19.52
CA ASN A 162 -5.96 -9.88 -19.02
C ASN A 162 -5.84 -8.35 -18.92
N GLY A 163 -5.71 -7.72 -20.08
CA GLY A 163 -5.48 -6.28 -20.23
C GLY A 163 -4.01 -5.90 -20.11
N ASP A 164 -3.72 -4.65 -20.44
CA ASP A 164 -2.38 -4.06 -20.37
C ASP A 164 -2.50 -2.61 -19.86
N ILE A 165 -1.38 -1.88 -19.74
CA ILE A 165 -1.37 -0.50 -19.20
C ILE A 165 -2.18 0.51 -20.05
N LEU A 166 -2.48 0.19 -21.31
CA LEU A 166 -3.26 0.99 -22.25
C LEU A 166 -4.64 0.39 -22.57
N THR A 167 -4.87 -0.89 -22.26
CA THR A 167 -6.12 -1.61 -22.54
C THR A 167 -6.81 -2.02 -21.25
N TYR A 168 -7.94 -1.36 -20.96
CA TYR A 168 -8.77 -1.66 -19.80
C TYR A 168 -9.41 -3.06 -19.88
N SER A 169 -9.38 -3.78 -18.75
CA SER A 169 -10.17 -5.01 -18.55
C SER A 169 -10.86 -4.98 -17.20
N GLU A 170 -12.16 -5.29 -17.19
CA GLU A 170 -12.99 -5.34 -15.98
C GLU A 170 -12.65 -6.51 -15.06
N THR A 171 -12.03 -7.56 -15.59
CA THR A 171 -11.67 -8.77 -14.81
C THR A 171 -10.21 -8.78 -14.37
N SER A 172 -9.45 -7.77 -14.79
CA SER A 172 -8.04 -7.61 -14.45
C SER A 172 -7.88 -7.15 -13.01
N ALA A 173 -7.05 -7.87 -12.27
CA ALA A 173 -6.63 -7.46 -10.94
C ALA A 173 -5.88 -6.14 -11.00
N PHE A 174 -5.00 -5.93 -11.98
CA PHE A 174 -4.27 -4.66 -12.14
C PHE A 174 -5.23 -3.48 -12.19
N TRP A 175 -6.22 -3.51 -13.10
CA TRP A 175 -7.17 -2.41 -13.24
C TRP A 175 -8.12 -2.25 -12.05
N THR A 176 -8.49 -3.34 -11.38
CA THR A 176 -9.32 -3.30 -10.17
C THR A 176 -8.58 -2.60 -9.03
N PHE A 177 -7.30 -2.92 -8.83
CA PHE A 177 -6.47 -2.27 -7.82
C PHE A 177 -6.22 -0.79 -8.15
N GLN A 178 -5.86 -0.48 -9.40
CA GLN A 178 -5.67 0.90 -9.87
C GLN A 178 -6.91 1.78 -9.65
N ARG A 179 -8.12 1.23 -9.80
CA ARG A 179 -9.37 1.97 -9.55
C ARG A 179 -9.50 2.38 -8.09
N VAL A 180 -9.19 1.48 -7.16
CA VAL A 180 -9.25 1.76 -5.72
C VAL A 180 -8.16 2.76 -5.34
N SER A 181 -6.92 2.59 -5.82
CA SER A 181 -5.83 3.52 -5.52
C SER A 181 -6.09 4.92 -6.07
N HIS A 182 -6.57 5.03 -7.32
CA HIS A 182 -6.96 6.33 -7.89
C HIS A 182 -8.06 7.01 -7.09
N PHE A 183 -9.03 6.25 -6.59
CA PHE A 183 -10.05 6.80 -5.71
C PHE A 183 -9.44 7.28 -4.40
N ALA A 184 -8.55 6.49 -3.79
CA ALA A 184 -7.88 6.84 -2.55
C ALA A 184 -7.07 8.14 -2.68
N TYR A 185 -6.47 8.43 -3.84
CA TYR A 185 -5.76 9.68 -4.05
C TYR A 185 -6.64 10.93 -3.93
N LEU A 186 -7.94 10.80 -4.21
CA LEU A 186 -8.90 11.91 -4.10
C LEU A 186 -9.38 12.16 -2.67
N PHE A 187 -9.33 11.15 -1.80
CA PHE A 187 -9.90 11.18 -0.44
C PHE A 187 -9.01 10.43 0.55
N TYR A 188 -7.69 10.67 0.51
CA TYR A 188 -6.72 9.81 1.17
C TYR A 188 -6.96 9.70 2.68
N ASP A 189 -7.11 10.84 3.39
CA ASP A 189 -7.40 10.96 4.83
C ASP A 189 -8.40 9.95 5.37
N ARG A 190 -9.47 9.68 4.61
CA ARG A 190 -10.59 8.83 4.98
C ARG A 190 -10.60 7.48 4.28
N ALA A 191 -10.28 7.43 2.99
CA ALA A 191 -10.29 6.20 2.21
C ALA A 191 -9.21 5.22 2.70
N ILE A 192 -8.06 5.72 3.15
CA ILE A 192 -6.99 4.87 3.68
C ILE A 192 -7.45 4.05 4.89
N VAL A 193 -8.37 4.57 5.70
CA VAL A 193 -8.89 3.87 6.89
C VAL A 193 -9.64 2.61 6.49
N ASP A 194 -10.57 2.73 5.54
CA ASP A 194 -11.35 1.59 5.02
C ASP A 194 -10.44 0.61 4.25
N ILE A 195 -9.48 1.12 3.48
CA ILE A 195 -8.51 0.30 2.75
C ILE A 195 -7.65 -0.53 3.73
N LYS A 196 -7.13 0.08 4.80
CA LYS A 196 -6.34 -0.63 5.82
C LYS A 196 -7.16 -1.68 6.56
N MET A 197 -8.43 -1.38 6.86
CA MET A 197 -9.35 -2.35 7.46
C MET A 197 -9.51 -3.58 6.56
N LYS A 198 -9.77 -3.38 5.26
CA LYS A 198 -9.91 -4.47 4.29
C LYS A 198 -8.60 -5.23 4.06
N GLN A 199 -7.46 -4.53 4.01
CA GLN A 199 -6.14 -5.15 3.93
C GLN A 199 -5.91 -6.11 5.10
N ASN A 200 -6.21 -5.68 6.34
CA ASN A 200 -6.02 -6.50 7.52
C ASN A 200 -6.97 -7.70 7.56
N GLU A 201 -8.25 -7.50 7.22
CA GLU A 201 -9.23 -8.60 7.08
C GLU A 201 -8.72 -9.70 6.15
N LEU A 202 -8.20 -9.31 4.98
CA LEU A 202 -7.69 -10.24 3.97
C LEU A 202 -6.38 -10.91 4.40
N ARG A 203 -5.45 -10.16 5.01
CA ARG A 203 -4.19 -10.71 5.54
C ARG A 203 -4.45 -11.75 6.63
N ASP A 204 -5.31 -11.43 7.58
CA ASP A 204 -5.70 -12.32 8.67
C ASP A 204 -6.33 -13.61 8.11
N ARG A 205 -7.21 -13.48 7.12
CA ARG A 205 -7.79 -14.63 6.41
C ARG A 205 -6.73 -15.51 5.76
N TYR A 206 -5.83 -14.94 4.97
CA TYR A 206 -4.80 -15.70 4.25
C TYR A 206 -3.83 -16.40 5.20
N GLU A 207 -3.38 -15.71 6.26
CA GLU A 207 -2.51 -16.30 7.26
C GLU A 207 -3.18 -17.45 8.02
N ALA A 208 -4.47 -17.31 8.36
CA ALA A 208 -5.23 -18.37 9.02
C ALA A 208 -5.46 -19.59 8.10
N MET A 209 -5.61 -19.38 6.79
CA MET A 209 -5.86 -20.46 5.84
C MET A 209 -4.62 -21.29 5.51
N ILE A 210 -3.43 -20.67 5.43
CA ILE A 210 -2.21 -21.36 4.95
C ILE A 210 -1.91 -22.68 5.64
N PRO A 211 -1.95 -22.81 6.98
CA PRO A 211 -1.66 -24.08 7.65
C PRO A 211 -2.59 -25.23 7.21
N ALA A 212 -3.87 -24.94 6.97
CA ALA A 212 -4.84 -25.93 6.51
C ALA A 212 -4.58 -26.33 5.05
N ILE A 213 -4.25 -25.35 4.19
CA ILE A 213 -3.90 -25.60 2.79
C ILE A 213 -2.61 -26.42 2.69
N ASP A 214 -1.60 -26.11 3.50
CA ASP A 214 -0.34 -26.88 3.56
C ASP A 214 -0.58 -28.34 3.96
N ALA A 215 -1.40 -28.56 5.00
CA ALA A 215 -1.70 -29.90 5.49
C ALA A 215 -2.44 -30.72 4.42
N ALA A 216 -3.45 -30.15 3.78
CA ALA A 216 -4.17 -30.79 2.69
C ALA A 216 -3.26 -31.09 1.49
N ALA A 217 -2.46 -30.11 1.05
CA ALA A 217 -1.53 -30.26 -0.05
C ALA A 217 -0.48 -31.35 0.23
N LYS A 218 0.00 -31.45 1.48
CA LYS A 218 0.97 -32.48 1.89
C LYS A 218 0.36 -33.89 1.77
N VAL A 219 -0.86 -34.10 2.28
CA VAL A 219 -1.56 -35.39 2.15
C VAL A 219 -1.77 -35.76 0.68
N LEU A 220 -2.16 -34.79 -0.17
CA LEU A 220 -2.33 -35.03 -1.60
C LEU A 220 -0.98 -35.34 -2.28
N TYR A 221 0.09 -34.65 -1.90
CA TYR A 221 1.41 -34.82 -2.48
C TYR A 221 2.00 -36.21 -2.19
N GLU A 222 1.80 -36.71 -0.97
CA GLU A 222 2.22 -38.07 -0.56
C GLU A 222 1.52 -39.17 -1.37
N ASN A 223 0.28 -38.93 -1.81
CA ASN A 223 -0.46 -39.85 -2.67
C ASN A 223 -0.08 -39.70 -4.15
N ASN A 224 -0.09 -38.48 -4.67
CA ASN A 224 0.24 -38.16 -6.06
C ASN A 224 0.63 -36.67 -6.17
N PRO A 225 1.89 -36.36 -6.53
CA PRO A 225 2.34 -34.98 -6.71
C PRO A 225 1.48 -34.13 -7.64
N LYS A 226 0.84 -34.74 -8.66
CA LYS A 226 -0.09 -34.02 -9.55
C LYS A 226 -1.34 -33.55 -8.80
N MET A 227 -1.88 -34.35 -7.88
CA MET A 227 -3.06 -33.97 -7.11
C MET A 227 -2.79 -32.75 -6.22
N ALA A 228 -1.59 -32.66 -5.64
CA ALA A 228 -1.19 -31.47 -4.89
C ALA A 228 -1.05 -30.24 -5.80
N ALA A 229 -0.44 -30.39 -6.98
CA ALA A 229 -0.31 -29.29 -7.95
C ALA A 229 -1.69 -28.78 -8.41
N ASP A 230 -2.62 -29.68 -8.76
CA ASP A 230 -3.99 -29.34 -9.16
C ASP A 230 -4.72 -28.62 -8.00
N PHE A 231 -4.61 -29.12 -6.77
CA PHE A 231 -5.22 -28.52 -5.58
C PHE A 231 -4.68 -27.12 -5.26
N LEU A 232 -3.36 -26.94 -5.29
CA LEU A 232 -2.72 -25.64 -5.05
C LEU A 232 -3.05 -24.63 -6.16
N THR A 233 -3.19 -25.12 -7.39
CA THR A 233 -3.63 -24.31 -8.54
C THR A 233 -5.04 -23.81 -8.32
N GLU A 234 -5.97 -24.69 -7.96
CA GLU A 234 -7.37 -24.33 -7.68
C GLU A 234 -7.47 -23.36 -6.50
N PHE A 235 -6.74 -23.61 -5.41
CA PHE A 235 -6.67 -22.69 -4.27
C PHE A 235 -6.20 -21.29 -4.69
N SER A 236 -5.11 -21.22 -5.46
CA SER A 236 -4.53 -19.93 -5.89
C SER A 236 -5.45 -19.18 -6.85
N ASN A 237 -6.12 -19.88 -7.77
CA ASN A 237 -7.11 -19.31 -8.69
C ASN A 237 -8.34 -18.76 -7.96
N ASN A 238 -8.87 -19.52 -7.01
CA ASN A 238 -10.01 -19.08 -6.21
C ASN A 238 -9.66 -17.91 -5.31
N THR A 239 -8.47 -17.94 -4.68
CA THR A 239 -7.97 -16.82 -3.87
C THR A 239 -7.83 -15.55 -4.71
N ALA A 240 -7.26 -15.66 -5.91
CA ALA A 240 -7.12 -14.53 -6.84
C ALA A 240 -8.47 -13.97 -7.30
N SER A 241 -9.42 -14.82 -7.66
CA SER A 241 -10.75 -14.41 -8.11
C SER A 241 -11.54 -13.74 -6.97
N GLN A 242 -11.50 -14.31 -5.77
CA GLN A 242 -12.16 -13.72 -4.59
C GLN A 242 -11.53 -12.37 -4.24
N LEU A 243 -10.20 -12.26 -4.29
CA LEU A 243 -9.51 -11.00 -4.02
C LEU A 243 -9.98 -9.88 -4.95
N VAL A 244 -10.08 -10.15 -6.26
CA VAL A 244 -10.54 -9.14 -7.23
C VAL A 244 -11.99 -8.72 -6.93
N ASN A 245 -12.86 -9.66 -6.58
CA ASN A 245 -14.23 -9.33 -6.18
C ASN A 245 -14.27 -8.48 -4.91
N ASP A 246 -13.58 -8.90 -3.85
CA ASP A 246 -13.49 -8.18 -2.58
C ASP A 246 -12.94 -6.76 -2.77
N TRP A 247 -11.94 -6.60 -3.65
CA TRP A 247 -11.32 -5.30 -3.92
C TRP A 247 -12.22 -4.39 -4.77
N ARG A 248 -12.94 -4.97 -5.74
CA ARG A 248 -13.96 -4.24 -6.52
C ARG A 248 -15.10 -3.76 -5.62
N ASP A 249 -15.57 -4.60 -4.71
CA ASP A 249 -16.63 -4.25 -3.76
C ASP A 249 -16.18 -3.15 -2.79
N LEU A 250 -14.91 -3.19 -2.35
CA LEU A 250 -14.30 -2.08 -1.62
C LEU A 250 -14.33 -0.78 -2.45
N GLY A 251 -13.93 -0.83 -3.73
CA GLY A 251 -13.99 0.35 -4.61
C GLY A 251 -15.40 0.92 -4.75
N ASN A 252 -16.41 0.05 -4.93
CA ASN A 252 -17.82 0.45 -4.99
C ASN A 252 -18.29 1.07 -3.66
N PHE A 253 -17.90 0.47 -2.54
CA PHE A 253 -18.22 0.98 -1.21
C PHE A 253 -17.61 2.37 -0.98
N LEU A 254 -16.32 2.57 -1.30
CA LEU A 254 -15.64 3.85 -1.19
C LEU A 254 -16.32 4.93 -2.03
N LEU A 255 -16.68 4.60 -3.27
CA LEU A 255 -17.42 5.50 -4.16
C LEU A 255 -18.73 5.96 -3.52
N VAL A 256 -19.54 5.03 -3.01
CA VAL A 256 -20.82 5.38 -2.38
C VAL A 256 -20.59 6.18 -1.10
N LYS A 257 -19.65 5.76 -0.24
CA LYS A 257 -19.35 6.38 1.05
C LYS A 257 -18.91 7.83 0.90
N TYR A 258 -18.05 8.12 -0.08
CA TYR A 258 -17.39 9.42 -0.24
C TYR A 258 -17.87 10.27 -1.43
N LEU A 259 -18.95 9.85 -2.10
CA LEU A 259 -19.56 10.59 -3.22
C LEU A 259 -19.77 12.07 -2.88
N ASP A 260 -19.37 12.94 -3.81
CA ASP A 260 -19.47 14.41 -3.72
C ASP A 260 -18.72 15.03 -2.53
N GLY A 261 -17.67 14.36 -2.02
CA GLY A 261 -16.87 14.84 -0.89
C GLY A 261 -17.54 14.66 0.48
N ASN A 262 -18.72 14.04 0.51
CA ASN A 262 -19.47 13.70 1.71
C ASN A 262 -18.86 12.51 2.43
N VAL A 263 -19.39 12.19 3.62
CA VAL A 263 -19.15 10.91 4.30
C VAL A 263 -20.49 10.32 4.70
N LYS A 264 -20.98 9.34 3.94
CA LYS A 264 -22.21 8.61 4.30
C LYS A 264 -21.97 7.77 5.55
N GLN A 265 -22.95 7.75 6.44
CA GLN A 265 -22.86 7.04 7.70
C GLN A 265 -23.05 5.54 7.48
N GLU A 266 -22.22 4.74 8.12
CA GLU A 266 -22.26 3.28 8.05
C GLU A 266 -21.94 2.68 9.42
N LYS A 267 -22.31 1.42 9.57
CA LYS A 267 -21.89 0.57 10.67
C LYS A 267 -21.55 -0.80 10.10
N ASP A 268 -20.36 -1.30 10.39
CA ASP A 268 -19.89 -2.63 9.98
C ASP A 268 -19.98 -2.84 8.45
N GLY A 269 -19.76 -1.78 7.66
CA GLY A 269 -19.82 -1.81 6.19
C GLY A 269 -21.22 -1.63 5.60
N GLU A 270 -22.26 -1.49 6.44
CA GLU A 270 -23.63 -1.26 5.99
C GLU A 270 -24.06 0.20 6.15
N PHE A 271 -24.52 0.82 5.07
CA PHE A 271 -24.97 2.21 5.08
C PHE A 271 -26.27 2.38 5.88
N LEU A 272 -26.26 3.32 6.82
CA LEU A 272 -27.39 3.58 7.71
C LEU A 272 -28.51 4.32 6.98
N ARG A 273 -29.75 3.92 7.28
CA ARG A 273 -30.98 4.50 6.73
C ARG A 273 -31.89 5.02 7.83
N ASN A 274 -32.72 6.01 7.51
CA ASN A 274 -33.80 6.46 8.37
C ASN A 274 -35.00 5.47 8.31
N PRO A 275 -36.03 5.64 9.17
CA PRO A 275 -37.21 4.74 9.18
C PRO A 275 -37.99 4.64 7.86
N TRP A 276 -37.77 5.57 6.93
CA TRP A 276 -38.41 5.61 5.61
C TRP A 276 -37.55 4.97 4.50
N GLY A 277 -36.38 4.41 4.84
CA GLY A 277 -35.47 3.75 3.90
C GLY A 277 -34.52 4.68 3.15
N PHE A 278 -34.52 5.98 3.41
CA PHE A 278 -33.56 6.93 2.82
C PHE A 278 -32.24 6.93 3.61
N PRO A 279 -31.09 7.27 2.99
CA PRO A 279 -29.83 7.40 3.71
C PRO A 279 -29.93 8.41 4.86
N LEU A 280 -29.22 8.16 5.97
CA LEU A 280 -29.02 9.21 6.98
C LEU A 280 -28.26 10.40 6.36
N ASN A 281 -28.44 11.58 6.97
CA ASN A 281 -27.71 12.78 6.56
C ASN A 281 -26.19 12.49 6.56
N PRO A 282 -25.47 12.83 5.48
CA PRO A 282 -24.04 12.64 5.43
C PRO A 282 -23.33 13.56 6.42
N LYS A 283 -22.09 13.22 6.75
CA LYS A 283 -21.17 14.13 7.42
C LYS A 283 -20.39 14.93 6.38
N HIS A 284 -20.03 16.17 6.73
CA HIS A 284 -19.20 17.05 5.92
C HIS A 284 -17.93 17.40 6.72
N PRO A 285 -16.81 16.68 6.48
CA PRO A 285 -15.57 16.97 7.19
C PRO A 285 -15.07 18.38 6.88
N ASN A 286 -14.65 19.08 7.93
CA ASN A 286 -14.02 20.40 7.78
C ASN A 286 -12.59 20.25 7.24
N TYR A 287 -12.09 21.30 6.59
CA TYR A 287 -10.67 21.39 6.30
C TYR A 287 -9.83 21.43 7.58
N PRO A 288 -8.62 20.86 7.58
CA PRO A 288 -7.67 21.05 8.67
C PRO A 288 -7.25 22.52 8.77
N ASP A 289 -6.90 22.96 9.98
CA ASP A 289 -6.61 24.37 10.25
C ASP A 289 -5.40 24.90 9.47
N ASP A 290 -4.37 24.07 9.27
CA ASP A 290 -3.22 24.42 8.43
C ASP A 290 -3.63 24.71 6.97
N TRP A 291 -4.62 23.98 6.45
CA TRP A 291 -5.14 24.25 5.11
C TRP A 291 -6.01 25.51 5.07
N LYS A 292 -6.80 25.78 6.10
CA LYS A 292 -7.53 27.05 6.22
C LYS A 292 -6.56 28.22 6.23
N LYS A 293 -5.45 28.11 6.96
CA LYS A 293 -4.37 29.10 6.97
C LYS A 293 -3.82 29.35 5.58
N VAL A 294 -3.48 28.30 4.82
CA VAL A 294 -3.02 28.42 3.42
C VAL A 294 -4.04 29.16 2.55
N ILE A 295 -5.34 28.84 2.69
CA ILE A 295 -6.41 29.53 1.96
C ILE A 295 -6.43 31.01 2.32
N ILE A 296 -6.41 31.35 3.61
CA ILE A 296 -6.48 32.73 4.10
C ILE A 296 -5.26 33.53 3.66
N GLU A 297 -4.04 32.99 3.83
CA GLU A 297 -2.81 33.66 3.40
C GLU A 297 -2.76 33.89 1.88
N GLY A 298 -3.26 32.92 1.09
CA GLY A 298 -3.32 33.03 -0.37
C GLY A 298 -4.45 33.92 -0.91
N THR A 299 -5.45 34.25 -0.10
CA THR A 299 -6.65 35.00 -0.56
C THR A 299 -6.97 36.28 0.19
N GLY A 300 -6.27 36.55 1.29
CA GLY A 300 -6.54 37.69 2.18
C GLY A 300 -7.99 37.67 2.66
N ASP A 301 -8.66 38.82 2.58
CA ASP A 301 -10.03 39.00 3.08
C ASP A 301 -11.11 38.51 2.12
N LYS A 302 -10.76 37.89 0.98
CA LYS A 302 -11.73 37.45 -0.04
C LYS A 302 -12.85 36.55 0.52
N PHE A 303 -12.53 35.72 1.51
CA PHE A 303 -13.48 34.81 2.16
C PHE A 303 -13.85 35.24 3.58
N LEU A 304 -13.42 36.42 4.02
CA LEU A 304 -13.81 36.97 5.31
C LEU A 304 -15.29 37.40 5.23
N VAL A 305 -16.11 36.91 6.15
CA VAL A 305 -17.51 37.33 6.25
C VAL A 305 -17.54 38.80 6.68
N PRO A 306 -18.21 39.70 5.93
CA PRO A 306 -18.31 41.10 6.33
C PRO A 306 -19.03 41.23 7.68
N ASN A 307 -18.53 42.10 8.55
CA ASN A 307 -19.26 42.50 9.75
C ASN A 307 -20.54 43.22 9.30
N GLN A 308 -21.71 42.67 9.66
CA GLN A 308 -23.01 43.32 9.46
C GLN A 308 -23.31 44.29 10.60
#